data_AF-A0A1Y4RKU9-F1
#
_entry.id   AF-A0A1Y4RKU9-F1
#
_cell.length_a   1.000
_cell.length_b   1.000
_cell.length_c   1.000
_cell.angle_alpha   90.00
_cell.angle_beta   90.00
_cell.angle_gamma   90.00
#
_symmetry.space_group_name_H-M   'P 1'
#
loop_
_entity.id
_entity.type
_entity.pdbx_description
1 polymer ?
#
loop_
_entity_poly.entity_id
_entity_poly.type
_entity_poly.pdbx_seq_one_letter_code
_entity_poly.pdbx_strand_id
1 'polypeptide(L)'
;MEENIQLTAEVFIDTGKDFRPEDSLTVPYACIPGEPVTLEFDLSVFEHTCGFRFDPLLEDSSMVRLDEIALTYEDGETKVIDFSRIKTNSDVDFEPIFVYLHKDPKFFVDEALCLKLTRAKVSFRILELGLAEKEYWQEIKKHSVSEKEKEQLLGKLDAAMKENHTLEKENRRLRIEEEDIYSSGLWKLQHDARGPLKVILGKGNILTFFAAVYIALCTELFIFNNAYYSTPRPNDQVLTFSFLRFGLIWLGAFVLIAVINRVIQKGYRRELA
;
A
#
# COMPACT_ATOMS: atom_id res chain seq x y z
N MET A 1 -45.85 6.36 37.70
CA MET A 1 -46.70 7.12 36.77
C MET A 1 -45.89 7.22 35.51
N GLU A 2 -46.20 6.40 34.50
CA GLU A 2 -45.56 6.55 33.19
C GLU A 2 -46.09 7.84 32.57
N GLU A 3 -45.22 8.84 32.46
CA GLU A 3 -45.55 10.11 31.81
C GLU A 3 -45.69 9.82 30.31
N ASN A 4 -46.92 9.97 29.80
CA ASN A 4 -47.17 9.95 28.36
C ASN A 4 -46.66 11.28 27.77
N ILE A 5 -45.53 11.22 27.08
CA ILE A 5 -44.89 12.39 26.47
C ILE A 5 -45.34 12.46 25.02
N GLN A 6 -45.91 13.59 24.59
CA GLN A 6 -46.14 13.82 23.16
C GLN A 6 -44.86 14.30 22.49
N LEU A 7 -44.41 13.56 21.49
CA LEU A 7 -43.24 13.86 20.68
C LEU A 7 -43.62 13.93 19.20
N THR A 8 -42.69 14.37 18.36
CA THR A 8 -42.86 14.41 16.91
C THR A 8 -41.75 13.60 16.27
N ALA A 9 -42.06 12.81 15.26
CA ALA A 9 -41.04 12.21 14.40
C ALA A 9 -41.07 12.88 13.04
N GLU A 10 -39.93 12.91 12.37
CA GLU A 10 -39.76 13.50 11.06
C GLU A 10 -39.07 12.52 10.11
N VAL A 11 -39.56 12.46 8.88
CA VAL A 11 -38.90 11.74 7.79
C VAL A 11 -38.46 12.75 6.76
N PHE A 12 -37.21 12.64 6.32
CA PHE A 12 -36.67 13.40 5.20
C PHE A 12 -36.46 12.49 4.01
N ILE A 13 -36.82 12.99 2.83
CA ILE A 13 -36.51 12.35 1.55
C ILE A 13 -35.46 13.18 0.83
N ASP A 14 -34.37 12.54 0.42
CA ASP A 14 -33.43 13.18 -0.51
C ASP A 14 -33.99 13.05 -1.92
N THR A 15 -34.30 14.18 -2.54
CA THR A 15 -34.81 14.28 -3.92
C THR A 15 -33.69 14.40 -4.97
N GLY A 16 -32.42 14.22 -4.56
CA GLY A 16 -31.21 14.43 -5.37
C GLY A 16 -30.56 15.81 -5.16
N LYS A 17 -31.01 16.55 -4.14
CA LYS A 17 -30.51 17.89 -3.75
C LYS A 17 -30.13 17.96 -2.26
N ASP A 18 -29.78 16.80 -1.70
CA ASP A 18 -29.58 16.53 -0.28
C ASP A 18 -30.89 16.63 0.53
N PHE A 19 -30.85 16.23 1.79
CA PHE A 19 -32.00 16.30 2.71
C PHE A 19 -32.34 17.76 3.04
N ARG A 20 -33.50 18.22 2.56
CA ARG A 20 -34.02 19.58 2.80
C ARG A 20 -35.20 19.59 3.75
N PRO A 21 -35.36 20.62 4.59
CA PRO A 21 -36.55 20.79 5.45
C PRO A 21 -37.86 20.95 4.68
N GLU A 22 -37.79 21.35 3.40
CA GLU A 22 -38.95 21.46 2.51
C GLU A 22 -39.46 20.08 2.08
N ASP A 23 -38.58 19.08 2.08
CA ASP A 23 -38.84 17.71 1.64
C ASP A 23 -38.96 16.76 2.84
N SER A 24 -39.68 17.20 3.89
CA SER A 24 -39.90 16.43 5.11
C SER A 24 -41.37 16.24 5.48
N LEU A 25 -41.66 15.17 6.21
CA LEU A 25 -42.97 14.86 6.76
C LEU A 25 -42.86 14.64 8.26
N THR A 26 -43.71 15.31 9.03
CA THR A 26 -43.76 15.18 10.48
C THR A 26 -45.03 14.46 10.94
N VAL A 27 -44.88 13.58 11.93
CA VAL A 27 -46.00 12.84 12.54
C VAL A 27 -45.85 12.90 14.06
N PRO A 28 -46.86 13.41 14.79
CA PRO A 28 -46.86 13.37 16.25
C PRO A 28 -47.11 11.94 16.74
N TYR A 29 -46.46 11.56 17.83
CA TYR A 29 -46.64 10.25 18.46
C TYR A 29 -46.57 10.35 19.99
N ALA A 30 -47.27 9.42 20.64
CA ALA A 30 -47.20 9.25 22.08
C ALA A 30 -45.99 8.37 22.42
N CYS A 31 -45.10 8.87 23.27
CA CYS A 31 -43.95 8.15 23.77
C CYS A 31 -44.24 7.64 25.18
N ILE A 32 -44.29 6.32 25.32
CA ILE A 32 -44.22 5.62 26.59
C ILE A 32 -42.94 4.80 26.57
N PRO A 33 -41.98 5.05 27.48
CA PRO A 33 -40.72 4.31 27.50
C PRO A 33 -40.94 2.79 27.57
N GLY A 34 -40.27 2.05 26.69
CA GLY A 34 -40.35 0.60 26.56
C GLY A 34 -41.43 0.08 25.60
N GLU A 35 -42.44 0.88 25.26
CA GLU A 35 -43.51 0.47 24.34
C GLU A 35 -43.13 0.66 22.86
N PRO A 36 -43.56 -0.25 21.97
CA PRO A 36 -43.34 -0.11 20.53
C PRO A 36 -44.24 0.98 19.94
N VAL A 37 -43.60 1.90 19.23
CA VAL A 37 -44.23 2.92 18.40
C VAL A 37 -44.08 2.51 16.94
N THR A 38 -45.18 2.53 16.19
CA THR A 38 -45.19 2.28 14.74
C THR A 38 -45.76 3.49 14.04
N LEU A 39 -44.96 4.11 13.18
CA LEU A 39 -45.34 5.28 12.39
C LEU A 39 -45.38 4.94 10.92
N GLU A 40 -46.31 5.57 10.21
CA GLU A 40 -46.49 5.40 8.78
C GLU A 40 -46.47 6.77 8.11
N PHE A 41 -45.66 6.88 7.05
CA PHE A 41 -45.46 8.10 6.29
C PHE A 41 -45.89 7.86 4.84
N ASP A 42 -46.74 8.73 4.31
CA ASP A 42 -47.14 8.74 2.91
C ASP A 42 -46.10 9.50 2.08
N LEU A 43 -45.23 8.76 1.38
CA LEU A 43 -44.14 9.32 0.57
C LEU A 43 -44.56 9.57 -0.88
N SER A 44 -45.80 9.26 -1.25
CA SER A 44 -46.30 9.42 -2.63
C SER A 44 -46.25 10.86 -3.12
N VAL A 45 -46.26 11.82 -2.19
CA VAL A 45 -46.14 13.27 -2.41
C VAL A 45 -44.83 13.69 -3.07
N PHE A 46 -43.75 12.90 -2.92
CA PHE A 46 -42.44 13.23 -3.49
C PHE A 46 -42.31 12.70 -4.92
N GLU A 47 -41.85 13.51 -5.87
CA GLU A 47 -41.68 13.08 -7.26
C GLU A 47 -40.52 12.09 -7.43
N HIS A 48 -39.44 12.27 -6.66
CA HIS A 48 -38.22 11.46 -6.72
C HIS A 48 -37.71 11.15 -5.33
N THR A 49 -37.20 9.94 -5.11
CA THR A 49 -36.64 9.50 -3.83
C THR A 49 -35.29 8.84 -4.07
N CYS A 50 -34.21 9.49 -3.65
CA CYS A 50 -32.83 9.02 -3.76
C CYS A 50 -32.29 8.52 -2.40
N GLY A 51 -32.79 9.07 -1.30
CA GLY A 51 -32.42 8.68 0.06
C GLY A 51 -33.57 8.82 1.06
N PHE A 52 -33.48 8.08 2.15
CA PHE A 52 -34.46 8.08 3.24
C PHE A 52 -33.74 8.33 4.58
N ARG A 53 -34.27 9.26 5.37
CA ARG A 53 -33.81 9.54 6.74
C ARG A 53 -35.01 9.62 7.68
N PHE A 54 -34.88 9.02 8.85
CA PHE A 54 -35.86 9.03 9.92
C PHE A 54 -35.27 9.61 11.20
N ASP A 55 -35.96 10.58 11.77
CA ASP A 55 -35.59 11.30 12.98
C ASP A 55 -36.75 11.22 14.00
N PRO A 56 -36.61 10.53 15.13
CA PRO A 56 -37.65 10.53 16.16
C PRO A 56 -37.73 11.84 16.99
N LEU A 57 -37.02 12.91 16.58
CA LEU A 57 -36.91 14.24 17.22
C LEU A 57 -37.04 14.24 18.75
N LEU A 58 -36.01 13.71 19.41
CA LEU A 58 -35.98 13.61 20.87
C LEU A 58 -35.30 14.83 21.49
N GLU A 59 -35.99 15.50 22.43
CA GLU A 59 -35.51 16.75 23.03
C GLU A 59 -34.34 16.57 24.00
N ASP A 60 -34.00 15.33 24.37
CA ASP A 60 -32.92 14.99 25.31
C ASP A 60 -32.13 13.75 24.85
N SER A 61 -31.08 13.40 25.60
CA SER A 61 -30.39 12.13 25.41
C SER A 61 -31.34 10.96 25.56
N SER A 62 -31.11 9.93 24.75
CA SER A 62 -32.08 8.88 24.55
C SER A 62 -31.43 7.55 24.19
N MET A 63 -32.14 6.48 24.53
CA MET A 63 -31.86 5.14 24.05
C MET A 63 -33.00 4.68 23.17
N VAL A 64 -32.71 4.46 21.89
CA VAL A 64 -33.70 4.07 20.89
C VAL A 64 -33.37 2.68 20.39
N ARG A 65 -34.30 1.76 20.55
CA ARG A 65 -34.27 0.47 19.87
C ARG A 65 -35.04 0.60 18.58
N LEU A 66 -34.37 0.43 17.45
CA LEU A 66 -35.04 0.40 16.15
C LEU A 66 -35.49 -1.05 15.90
N ASP A 67 -36.78 -1.27 15.74
CA ASP A 67 -37.31 -2.62 15.50
C ASP A 67 -37.36 -2.93 14.00
N GLU A 68 -37.87 -2.00 13.17
CA GLU A 68 -38.04 -2.22 11.73
C GLU A 68 -38.14 -0.91 10.95
N ILE A 69 -37.51 -0.85 9.78
CA ILE A 69 -37.82 0.14 8.72
C ILE A 69 -38.26 -0.64 7.49
N ALA A 70 -39.53 -0.47 7.09
CA ALA A 70 -40.10 -1.05 5.89
C ALA A 70 -40.46 0.04 4.88
N LEU A 71 -39.87 -0.03 3.70
CA LEU A 71 -40.07 0.92 2.60
C LEU A 71 -40.89 0.25 1.50
N THR A 72 -41.93 0.93 1.03
CA THR A 72 -42.79 0.48 -0.08
C THR A 72 -42.48 1.31 -1.32
N TYR A 73 -42.21 0.63 -2.44
CA TYR A 73 -41.88 1.24 -3.72
C TYR A 73 -43.12 1.45 -4.58
N GLU A 74 -42.97 2.17 -5.70
CA GLU A 74 -44.04 2.47 -6.65
C GLU A 74 -44.62 1.23 -7.35
N ASP A 75 -43.84 0.15 -7.47
CA ASP A 75 -44.30 -1.14 -7.99
C ASP A 75 -45.16 -1.93 -6.98
N GLY A 76 -45.32 -1.42 -5.76
CA GLY A 76 -46.05 -2.06 -4.66
C GLY A 76 -45.23 -3.07 -3.86
N GLU A 77 -43.94 -3.27 -4.16
CA GLU A 77 -43.06 -4.11 -3.35
C GLU A 77 -42.73 -3.40 -2.02
N THR A 78 -42.85 -4.10 -0.90
CA THR A 78 -42.39 -3.60 0.41
C THR A 78 -41.12 -4.36 0.82
N LYS A 79 -40.03 -3.63 1.06
CA LYS A 79 -38.77 -4.19 1.55
C LYS A 79 -38.50 -3.74 2.98
N VAL A 80 -38.16 -4.70 3.82
CA VAL A 80 -37.60 -4.43 5.15
C VAL A 80 -36.10 -4.20 4.98
N ILE A 81 -35.64 -3.06 5.46
CA ILE A 81 -34.24 -2.66 5.36
C ILE A 81 -33.42 -3.41 6.41
N ASP A 82 -32.33 -4.03 5.98
CA ASP A 82 -31.38 -4.69 6.86
C ASP A 82 -30.62 -3.66 7.72
N PHE A 83 -30.39 -3.97 9.00
CA PHE A 83 -29.66 -3.09 9.93
C PHE A 83 -28.27 -2.75 9.43
N SER A 84 -27.61 -3.67 8.70
CA SER A 84 -26.30 -3.42 8.08
C SER A 84 -26.27 -2.25 7.09
N ARG A 85 -27.45 -1.86 6.58
CA ARG A 85 -27.65 -0.73 5.66
C ARG A 85 -28.15 0.53 6.37
N ILE A 86 -28.35 0.50 7.67
CA ILE A 86 -28.84 1.65 8.44
C ILE A 86 -27.62 2.33 9.06
N LYS A 87 -27.35 3.55 8.62
CA LYS A 87 -26.37 4.44 9.25
C LYS A 87 -27.07 5.30 10.28
N THR A 88 -26.37 5.62 11.35
CA THR A 88 -26.87 6.50 12.40
C THR A 88 -25.76 7.39 12.93
N ASN A 89 -26.14 8.50 13.56
CA ASN A 89 -25.24 9.37 14.29
C ASN A 89 -25.15 9.06 15.78
N SER A 90 -25.54 7.85 16.22
CA SER A 90 -25.44 7.45 17.62
C SER A 90 -24.02 7.49 18.16
N ASP A 91 -23.93 7.70 19.47
CA ASP A 91 -22.67 7.68 20.21
C ASP A 91 -22.19 6.26 20.48
N VAL A 92 -23.13 5.33 20.66
CA VAL A 92 -22.86 3.92 20.94
C VAL A 92 -23.90 3.06 20.22
N ASP A 93 -23.40 2.04 19.53
CA ASP A 93 -24.21 1.15 18.67
C ASP A 93 -24.18 -0.26 19.25
N PHE A 94 -25.33 -0.73 19.73
CA PHE A 94 -25.57 -2.08 20.20
C PHE A 94 -26.75 -2.66 19.42
N GLU A 95 -26.60 -2.83 18.10
CA GLU A 95 -27.68 -3.28 17.21
C GLU A 95 -28.57 -4.36 17.86
N PRO A 96 -29.89 -4.13 17.99
CA PRO A 96 -30.70 -3.05 17.39
C PRO A 96 -30.91 -1.79 18.26
N ILE A 97 -30.12 -1.61 19.32
CA ILE A 97 -30.21 -0.50 20.29
C ILE A 97 -29.14 0.56 19.99
N PHE A 98 -29.57 1.82 19.95
CA PHE A 98 -28.75 2.97 19.63
C PHE A 98 -28.85 4.00 20.74
N VAL A 99 -27.69 4.45 21.24
CA VAL A 99 -27.61 5.41 22.34
C VAL A 99 -27.15 6.75 21.81
N TYR A 100 -27.91 7.79 22.13
CA TYR A 100 -27.66 9.17 21.73
C TYR A 100 -27.43 10.02 22.98
N LEU A 101 -26.23 10.56 23.14
CA LEU A 101 -25.89 11.48 24.23
C LEU A 101 -26.22 12.95 23.87
N HIS A 102 -26.73 13.16 22.65
CA HIS A 102 -27.23 14.42 22.08
C HIS A 102 -28.73 14.34 21.74
N LYS A 103 -29.31 15.49 21.36
CA LYS A 103 -30.76 15.72 21.18
C LYS A 103 -31.24 15.57 19.73
N ASP A 104 -30.49 14.83 18.91
CA ASP A 104 -30.71 14.84 17.46
C ASP A 104 -30.45 13.46 16.83
N PRO A 105 -31.20 12.43 17.24
CA PRO A 105 -31.05 11.07 16.72
C PRO A 105 -31.48 10.98 15.25
N LYS A 106 -30.66 10.35 14.41
CA LYS A 106 -30.90 10.23 12.96
C LYS A 106 -30.60 8.82 12.49
N PHE A 107 -31.51 8.27 11.70
CA PHE A 107 -31.33 7.00 11.01
C PHE A 107 -31.38 7.24 9.50
N PHE A 108 -30.35 6.82 8.79
CA PHE A 108 -30.20 6.96 7.34
C PHE A 108 -30.19 5.57 6.70
N VAL A 109 -30.92 5.40 5.62
CA VAL A 109 -30.87 4.17 4.83
C VAL A 109 -29.82 4.34 3.73
N ASP A 110 -28.72 3.61 3.85
CA ASP A 110 -27.61 3.56 2.89
C ASP A 110 -27.92 2.60 1.73
N GLU A 111 -29.04 2.82 1.07
CA GLU A 111 -29.44 2.10 -0.13
C GLU A 111 -29.68 3.09 -1.26
N ALA A 112 -29.07 2.84 -2.42
CA ALA A 112 -29.42 3.58 -3.62
C ALA A 112 -30.88 3.26 -3.97
N LEU A 113 -31.78 4.19 -3.68
CA LEU A 113 -33.19 4.04 -3.99
C LEU A 113 -33.36 4.16 -5.51
N CYS A 114 -33.41 3.02 -6.19
CA CYS A 114 -33.55 2.95 -7.64
C CYS A 114 -34.98 3.24 -8.13
N LEU A 115 -35.97 3.14 -7.26
CA LEU A 115 -37.39 3.34 -7.55
C LEU A 115 -37.98 4.35 -6.56
N LYS A 116 -39.03 5.04 -7.01
CA LYS A 116 -39.79 5.97 -6.18
C LYS A 116 -40.41 5.23 -4.98
N LEU A 117 -40.28 5.81 -3.78
CA LEU A 117 -40.98 5.37 -2.58
C LEU A 117 -42.40 5.93 -2.52
N THR A 118 -43.34 5.10 -2.07
CA THR A 118 -44.75 5.47 -1.88
C THR A 118 -45.13 5.52 -0.41
N ARG A 119 -44.54 4.67 0.44
CA ARG A 119 -44.83 4.62 1.87
C ARG A 119 -43.61 4.16 2.65
N ALA A 120 -43.43 4.71 3.85
CA ALA A 120 -42.50 4.18 4.83
C ALA A 120 -43.24 3.80 6.12
N LYS A 121 -42.88 2.66 6.69
CA LYS A 121 -43.34 2.22 8.00
C LYS A 121 -42.12 2.03 8.89
N VAL A 122 -42.09 2.73 10.01
CA VAL A 122 -40.97 2.70 10.96
C VAL A 122 -41.49 2.24 12.31
N SER A 123 -40.90 1.19 12.85
CA SER A 123 -41.20 0.64 14.16
C SER A 123 -39.98 0.79 15.07
N PHE A 124 -40.16 1.40 16.24
CA PHE A 124 -39.09 1.65 17.19
C PHE A 124 -39.62 1.73 18.62
N ARG A 125 -38.72 1.66 19.60
CA ARG A 125 -38.99 1.83 21.03
C ARG A 125 -38.02 2.82 21.59
N ILE A 126 -38.53 3.74 22.40
CA ILE A 126 -37.70 4.59 23.22
C ILE A 126 -37.56 3.87 24.55
N LEU A 127 -36.37 3.39 24.87
CA LEU A 127 -36.14 2.64 26.11
C LEU A 127 -35.94 3.60 27.28
N GLU A 128 -35.21 4.69 27.05
CA GLU A 128 -34.88 5.68 28.08
C GLU A 128 -34.81 7.10 27.49
N LEU A 129 -35.18 8.08 28.32
CA LEU A 129 -35.08 9.51 28.06
C LEU A 129 -34.42 10.21 29.26
N GLY A 130 -33.44 11.06 28.99
CA GLY A 130 -32.88 11.99 29.99
C GLY A 130 -31.40 11.79 30.33
N LEU A 131 -30.94 12.64 31.26
CA LEU A 131 -29.53 12.88 31.59
C LEU A 131 -28.94 11.96 32.68
N ALA A 132 -29.79 11.26 33.43
CA ALA A 132 -29.41 10.66 34.72
C ALA A 132 -28.28 9.61 34.62
N GLU A 133 -28.14 8.95 33.47
CA GLU A 133 -27.17 7.86 33.28
C GLU A 133 -26.07 8.19 32.26
N LYS A 134 -25.90 9.46 31.86
CA LYS A 134 -24.90 9.85 30.86
C LYS A 134 -23.47 9.40 31.20
N GLU A 135 -23.09 9.44 32.48
CA GLU A 135 -21.74 9.03 32.90
C GLU A 135 -21.51 7.54 32.67
N TYR A 136 -22.50 6.70 32.98
CA TYR A 136 -22.47 5.26 32.76
C TYR A 136 -22.34 4.93 31.26
N TRP A 137 -23.12 5.59 30.41
CA TRP A 137 -23.07 5.38 28.97
C TRP A 137 -21.77 5.86 28.34
N GLN A 138 -21.18 6.94 28.85
CA GLN A 138 -19.85 7.39 28.43
C GLN A 138 -18.75 6.37 28.77
N GLU A 139 -18.88 5.69 29.91
CA GLU A 139 -17.96 4.63 30.29
C GLU A 139 -18.12 3.39 29.39
N ILE A 140 -19.35 2.98 29.11
CA ILE A 140 -19.66 1.92 28.14
C ILE A 140 -19.12 2.27 26.74
N LYS A 141 -19.28 3.52 26.27
CA LYS A 141 -18.70 3.99 25.00
C LYS A 141 -17.20 3.76 24.96
N LYS A 142 -16.47 4.17 26.01
CA LYS A 142 -15.01 3.98 26.09
C LYS A 142 -14.64 2.50 26.02
N HIS A 143 -15.36 1.63 26.73
CA HIS A 143 -15.12 0.19 26.70
C HIS A 143 -15.40 -0.43 25.33
N SER A 144 -16.53 -0.11 24.70
CA SER A 144 -16.90 -0.64 23.37
C SER A 144 -15.93 -0.23 22.27
N VAL A 145 -15.44 1.03 22.29
CA VAL A 145 -14.38 1.49 21.37
C VAL A 145 -13.10 0.70 21.60
N SER A 146 -12.72 0.46 22.85
CA SER A 146 -11.53 -0.33 23.18
C SER A 146 -11.60 -1.77 22.66
N GLU A 147 -12.77 -2.41 22.70
CA GLU A 147 -12.95 -3.76 22.14
C GLU A 147 -12.86 -3.78 20.61
N LYS A 148 -13.52 -2.84 19.91
CA LYS A 148 -13.40 -2.72 18.45
C LYS A 148 -11.96 -2.45 18.01
N GLU A 149 -11.24 -1.58 18.72
CA GLU A 149 -9.83 -1.33 18.47
C GLU A 149 -8.98 -2.60 18.68
N LYS A 150 -9.26 -3.36 19.73
CA LYS A 150 -8.59 -4.64 20.00
C LYS A 150 -8.83 -5.65 18.88
N GLU A 151 -10.06 -5.80 18.40
CA GLU A 151 -10.37 -6.68 17.27
C GLU A 151 -9.65 -6.26 15.98
N GLN A 152 -9.62 -4.96 15.69
CA GLN A 152 -8.86 -4.45 14.54
C GLN A 152 -7.36 -4.73 14.67
N LEU A 153 -6.80 -4.56 15.86
CA LEU A 153 -5.40 -4.87 16.12
C LEU A 153 -5.09 -6.37 15.98
N LEU A 154 -5.99 -7.24 16.46
CA LEU A 154 -5.88 -8.68 16.27
C LEU A 154 -5.94 -9.07 14.79
N GLY A 155 -6.86 -8.47 14.02
CA GLY A 155 -6.93 -8.68 12.57
C GLY A 155 -5.67 -8.25 11.82
N LYS A 156 -5.08 -7.10 12.20
CA LYS A 156 -3.80 -6.64 11.65
C LYS A 156 -2.65 -7.57 12.02
N LEU A 157 -2.63 -8.10 13.25
CA LEU A 157 -1.64 -9.05 13.71
C LEU A 157 -1.72 -10.36 12.91
N ASP A 158 -2.92 -10.90 12.70
CA ASP A 158 -3.13 -12.11 11.90
C ASP A 158 -2.68 -11.93 10.45
N ALA A 159 -2.95 -10.76 9.85
CA ALA A 159 -2.48 -10.43 8.51
C ALA A 159 -0.94 -10.38 8.44
N ALA A 160 -0.30 -9.70 9.38
CA ALA A 160 1.15 -9.61 9.47
C ALA A 160 1.81 -10.97 9.72
N MET A 161 1.21 -11.83 10.54
CA MET A 161 1.68 -13.20 10.77
C MET A 161 1.63 -14.05 9.50
N LYS A 162 0.57 -13.93 8.70
CA LYS A 162 0.46 -14.63 7.41
C LYS A 162 1.53 -14.15 6.42
N GLU A 163 1.74 -12.84 6.33
CA GLU A 163 2.77 -12.25 5.47
C GLU A 163 4.18 -12.71 5.87
N ASN A 164 4.50 -12.68 7.17
CA ASN A 164 5.79 -13.17 7.66
C ASN A 164 5.99 -14.66 7.32
N HIS A 165 4.95 -15.49 7.47
CA HIS A 165 5.03 -16.89 7.09
C HIS A 165 5.28 -17.10 5.59
N THR A 166 4.71 -16.25 4.72
CA THR A 166 5.01 -16.29 3.28
C THR A 166 6.45 -15.88 2.98
N LEU A 167 6.95 -14.82 3.62
CA LEU A 167 8.33 -14.37 3.47
C LEU A 167 9.34 -15.40 4.00
N GLU A 168 9.03 -16.11 5.08
CA GLU A 168 9.86 -17.21 5.57
C GLU A 168 9.96 -18.36 4.57
N LYS A 169 8.86 -18.71 3.90
CA LYS A 169 8.86 -19.74 2.85
C LYS A 169 9.69 -19.29 1.65
N GLU A 170 9.54 -18.04 1.23
CA GLU A 170 10.32 -17.47 0.13
C GLU A 170 11.81 -17.41 0.48
N ASN A 171 12.17 -16.96 1.68
CA ASN A 171 13.54 -16.99 2.17
C ASN A 171 14.14 -18.40 2.20
N ARG A 172 13.36 -19.41 2.63
CA ARG A 172 13.81 -20.81 2.58
C ARG A 172 14.06 -21.26 1.14
N ARG A 173 13.16 -20.90 0.22
CA ARG A 173 13.31 -21.23 -1.20
C ARG A 173 14.55 -20.56 -1.79
N LEU A 174 14.76 -19.27 -1.53
CA LEU A 174 15.92 -18.52 -2.00
C LEU A 174 17.23 -19.11 -1.46
N ARG A 175 17.26 -19.57 -0.20
CA ARG A 175 18.44 -20.27 0.35
C ARG A 175 18.73 -21.59 -0.37
N ILE A 176 17.70 -22.37 -0.69
CA ILE A 176 17.87 -23.61 -1.47
C ILE A 176 18.39 -23.28 -2.88
N GLU A 177 17.80 -22.28 -3.54
CA GLU A 177 18.25 -21.83 -4.87
C GLU A 177 19.70 -21.32 -4.83
N GLU A 178 20.10 -20.60 -3.77
CA GLU A 178 21.47 -20.17 -3.53
C GLU A 178 22.43 -21.37 -3.40
N GLU A 179 22.09 -22.36 -2.57
CA GLU A 179 22.88 -23.59 -2.40
C GLU A 179 22.99 -24.40 -3.72
N ASP A 180 21.91 -24.48 -4.50
CA ASP A 180 21.88 -25.13 -5.82
C ASP A 180 22.77 -24.39 -6.83
N ILE A 181 22.78 -23.05 -6.84
CA ILE A 181 23.67 -22.25 -7.70
C ILE A 181 25.14 -22.47 -7.34
N TYR A 182 25.47 -22.52 -6.04
CA TYR A 182 26.84 -22.78 -5.60
C TYR A 182 27.28 -24.23 -5.87
N SER A 183 26.41 -25.21 -5.69
CA SER A 183 26.72 -26.63 -5.89
C SER A 183 26.77 -27.03 -7.38
N SER A 184 25.93 -26.45 -8.23
CA SER A 184 25.88 -26.70 -9.68
C SER A 184 27.10 -26.16 -10.45
N GLY A 185 27.96 -25.36 -9.80
CA GLY A 185 29.16 -24.81 -10.43
C GLY A 185 28.90 -23.72 -11.48
N LEU A 186 27.63 -23.31 -11.68
CA LEU A 186 27.25 -22.14 -12.50
C LEU A 186 27.94 -20.87 -11.99
N TRP A 187 28.05 -20.71 -10.68
CA TRP A 187 28.82 -19.61 -10.07
C TRP A 187 30.30 -19.67 -10.46
N LYS A 188 30.93 -20.86 -10.44
CA LYS A 188 32.31 -21.04 -10.92
C LYS A 188 32.45 -20.68 -12.39
N LEU A 189 31.53 -21.11 -13.25
CA LEU A 189 31.53 -20.77 -14.69
C LEU A 189 31.39 -19.26 -14.95
N GLN A 190 30.53 -18.57 -14.21
CA GLN A 190 30.34 -17.12 -14.36
C GLN A 190 31.52 -16.31 -13.79
N HIS A 191 32.16 -16.82 -12.72
CA HIS A 191 33.36 -16.22 -12.13
C HIS A 191 34.64 -16.53 -12.93
N ASP A 192 34.74 -17.72 -13.52
CA ASP A 192 35.83 -18.14 -14.41
C ASP A 192 35.70 -17.53 -15.82
N ALA A 193 34.51 -17.15 -16.26
CA ALA A 193 34.33 -16.32 -17.47
C ALA A 193 34.95 -14.91 -17.32
N ARG A 194 35.17 -14.41 -16.08
CA ARG A 194 36.03 -13.24 -15.80
C ARG A 194 37.52 -13.59 -15.68
N GLY A 195 37.86 -14.88 -15.70
CA GLY A 195 39.20 -15.46 -15.58
C GLY A 195 40.20 -15.17 -16.70
N PRO A 196 39.86 -15.06 -18.01
CA PRO A 196 40.88 -14.85 -19.03
C PRO A 196 41.62 -13.51 -18.82
N LEU A 197 40.92 -12.46 -18.39
CA LEU A 197 41.55 -11.18 -18.03
C LEU A 197 42.37 -11.26 -16.73
N LYS A 198 41.94 -12.05 -15.74
CA LYS A 198 42.64 -12.19 -14.45
C LYS A 198 43.94 -12.99 -14.58
N VAL A 199 43.98 -13.96 -15.49
CA VAL A 199 45.18 -14.75 -15.82
C VAL A 199 46.16 -13.93 -16.67
N ILE A 200 45.68 -13.14 -17.63
CA ILE A 200 46.53 -12.24 -18.43
C ILE A 200 47.11 -11.09 -17.59
N LEU A 201 46.34 -10.54 -16.63
CA LEU A 201 46.75 -9.44 -15.75
C LEU A 201 47.37 -9.89 -14.42
N GLY A 202 47.71 -11.18 -14.28
CA GLY A 202 48.43 -11.66 -13.10
C GLY A 202 49.78 -10.95 -12.95
N LYS A 203 50.12 -10.50 -11.74
CA LYS A 203 51.36 -9.73 -11.47
C LYS A 203 52.64 -10.38 -12.04
N GLY A 204 52.69 -11.71 -12.07
CA GLY A 204 53.81 -12.47 -12.67
C GLY A 204 53.91 -12.37 -14.19
N ASN A 205 52.78 -12.30 -14.90
CA ASN A 205 52.72 -12.23 -16.37
C ASN A 205 53.04 -10.82 -16.89
N ILE A 206 52.63 -9.79 -16.14
CA ILE A 206 53.00 -8.41 -16.45
C ILE A 206 54.52 -8.21 -16.28
N LEU A 207 55.10 -8.75 -15.21
CA LEU A 207 56.54 -8.63 -14.96
C LEU A 207 57.38 -9.39 -16.00
N THR A 208 56.97 -10.60 -16.38
CA THR A 208 57.65 -11.37 -17.45
C THR A 208 57.52 -10.69 -18.81
N PHE A 209 56.39 -10.04 -19.10
CA PHE A 209 56.24 -9.27 -20.33
C PHE A 209 57.14 -8.01 -20.35
N PHE A 210 57.19 -7.24 -19.26
CA PHE A 210 58.12 -6.10 -19.16
C PHE A 210 59.57 -6.54 -19.24
N ALA A 211 59.94 -7.68 -18.65
CA ALA A 211 61.27 -8.25 -18.78
C ALA A 211 61.59 -8.64 -20.24
N ALA A 212 60.65 -9.24 -20.96
CA ALA A 212 60.81 -9.57 -22.37
C ALA A 212 60.97 -8.31 -23.25
N VAL A 213 60.18 -7.27 -23.01
CA VAL A 213 60.31 -5.97 -23.70
C VAL A 213 61.66 -5.33 -23.39
N TYR A 214 62.11 -5.36 -22.13
CA TYR A 214 63.42 -4.83 -21.73
C TYR A 214 64.58 -5.57 -22.41
N ILE A 215 64.54 -6.91 -22.42
CA ILE A 215 65.57 -7.72 -23.08
C ILE A 215 65.57 -7.46 -24.60
N ALA A 216 64.40 -7.34 -25.23
CA ALA A 216 64.29 -7.00 -26.65
C ALA A 216 64.87 -5.61 -26.95
N LEU A 217 64.62 -4.61 -26.09
CA LEU A 217 65.21 -3.28 -26.22
C LEU A 217 66.73 -3.33 -26.05
N CYS A 218 67.26 -4.02 -25.04
CA CYS A 218 68.70 -4.14 -24.81
C CYS A 218 69.41 -4.87 -25.95
N THR A 219 68.80 -5.91 -26.51
CA THR A 219 69.38 -6.66 -27.63
C THR A 219 69.40 -5.84 -28.91
N GLU A 220 68.33 -5.12 -29.25
CA GLU A 220 68.33 -4.21 -30.40
C GLU A 220 69.28 -3.03 -30.20
N LEU A 221 69.40 -2.47 -28.99
CA LEU A 221 70.37 -1.41 -28.69
C LEU A 221 71.81 -1.91 -28.81
N PHE A 222 72.08 -3.15 -28.39
CA PHE A 222 73.38 -3.80 -28.53
C PHE A 222 73.73 -4.06 -30.00
N ILE A 223 72.78 -4.57 -30.80
CA ILE A 223 72.94 -4.78 -32.24
C ILE A 223 73.19 -3.45 -32.93
N PHE A 224 72.39 -2.42 -32.62
CA PHE A 224 72.55 -1.08 -33.18
C PHE A 224 73.93 -0.49 -32.83
N ASN A 225 74.36 -0.59 -31.57
CA ASN A 225 75.64 -0.06 -31.11
C ASN A 225 76.82 -0.77 -31.78
N ASN A 226 76.80 -2.10 -31.84
CA ASN A 226 77.85 -2.87 -32.51
C ASN A 226 77.87 -2.62 -34.02
N ALA A 227 76.71 -2.54 -34.66
CA ALA A 227 76.61 -2.20 -36.08
C ALA A 227 77.18 -0.79 -36.33
N TYR A 228 76.79 0.20 -35.54
CA TYR A 228 77.19 1.59 -35.73
C TYR A 228 78.70 1.85 -35.55
N TYR A 229 79.34 1.15 -34.61
CA TYR A 229 80.79 1.29 -34.34
C TYR A 229 81.67 0.23 -35.04
N SER A 230 81.08 -0.71 -35.77
CA SER A 230 81.83 -1.70 -36.55
C SER A 230 82.49 -1.09 -37.81
N THR A 231 83.68 -1.59 -38.15
CA THR A 231 84.37 -1.26 -39.41
C THR A 231 84.56 -2.54 -40.24
N PRO A 232 84.21 -2.53 -41.54
CA PRO A 232 83.60 -1.43 -42.29
C PRO A 232 82.16 -1.14 -41.84
N ARG A 233 81.72 0.12 -41.96
CA ARG A 233 80.38 0.54 -41.52
C ARG A 233 79.29 -0.25 -42.28
N PRO A 234 78.24 -0.69 -41.59
CA PRO A 234 77.15 -1.44 -42.19
C PRO A 234 76.32 -0.57 -43.15
N ASN A 235 75.63 -1.24 -44.07
CA ASN A 235 74.77 -0.63 -45.09
C ASN A 235 73.57 0.11 -44.44
N ASP A 236 73.21 1.30 -44.93
CA ASP A 236 72.20 2.20 -44.32
C ASP A 236 70.84 1.53 -44.05
N GLN A 237 70.50 0.51 -44.84
CA GLN A 237 69.28 -0.29 -44.68
C GLN A 237 69.22 -1.05 -43.35
N VAL A 238 70.35 -1.52 -42.81
CA VAL A 238 70.42 -2.26 -41.54
C VAL A 238 70.08 -1.33 -40.37
N LEU A 239 70.59 -0.09 -40.41
CA LEU A 239 70.30 0.92 -39.39
C LEU A 239 68.83 1.36 -39.41
N THR A 240 68.22 1.49 -40.59
CA THR A 240 66.79 1.84 -40.71
C THR A 240 65.87 0.72 -40.19
N PHE A 241 66.22 -0.54 -40.45
CA PHE A 241 65.46 -1.69 -39.94
C PHE A 241 65.52 -1.80 -38.41
N SER A 242 66.68 -1.56 -37.78
CA SER A 242 66.79 -1.55 -36.31
C SER A 242 65.99 -0.40 -35.68
N PHE A 243 65.95 0.77 -36.31
CA PHE A 243 65.16 1.90 -35.80
C PHE A 243 63.63 1.64 -35.86
N LEU A 244 63.15 1.04 -36.95
CA LEU A 244 61.74 0.65 -37.08
C LEU A 244 61.34 -0.44 -36.08
N ARG A 245 62.22 -1.43 -35.84
CA ARG A 245 62.00 -2.45 -34.81
C ARG A 245 61.95 -1.86 -33.40
N PHE A 246 62.84 -0.90 -33.12
CA PHE A 246 62.81 -0.17 -31.85
C PHE A 246 61.50 0.59 -31.65
N GLY A 247 61.00 1.26 -32.69
CA GLY A 247 59.70 1.95 -32.67
C GLY A 247 58.51 1.00 -32.44
N LEU A 248 58.51 -0.18 -33.05
CA LEU A 248 57.47 -1.20 -32.86
C LEU A 248 57.43 -1.75 -31.43
N ILE A 249 58.60 -1.96 -30.81
CA ILE A 249 58.69 -2.41 -29.41
C ILE A 249 58.11 -1.34 -28.47
N TRP A 250 58.42 -0.07 -28.71
CA TRP A 250 57.84 1.04 -27.95
C TRP A 250 56.33 1.17 -28.15
N LEU A 251 55.84 1.02 -29.38
CA LEU A 251 54.41 1.04 -29.67
C LEU A 251 53.68 -0.07 -28.89
N GLY A 252 54.24 -1.29 -28.86
CA GLY A 252 53.72 -2.40 -28.07
C GLY A 252 53.66 -2.10 -26.57
N ALA A 253 54.70 -1.45 -26.02
CA ALA A 253 54.73 -1.03 -24.63
C ALA A 253 53.66 0.04 -24.33
N PHE A 254 53.48 1.04 -25.20
CA PHE A 254 52.49 2.10 -25.03
C PHE A 254 51.04 1.57 -25.08
N VAL A 255 50.73 0.66 -26.01
CA VAL A 255 49.41 0.03 -26.10
C VAL A 255 49.09 -0.72 -24.81
N LEU A 256 50.05 -1.45 -24.24
CA LEU A 256 49.84 -2.18 -22.99
C LEU A 256 49.59 -1.23 -21.80
N ILE A 257 50.38 -0.15 -21.68
CA ILE A 257 50.19 0.86 -20.63
C ILE A 257 48.80 1.49 -20.75
N ALA A 258 48.35 1.80 -21.97
CA ALA A 258 47.01 2.35 -22.20
C ALA A 258 45.89 1.37 -21.79
N VAL A 259 46.06 0.08 -22.06
CA VAL A 259 45.11 -0.97 -21.64
C VAL A 259 45.07 -1.10 -20.11
N ILE A 260 46.23 -1.11 -19.45
CA ILE A 260 46.32 -1.18 -17.98
C ILE A 260 45.63 0.04 -17.34
N ASN A 261 45.93 1.25 -17.81
CA ASN A 261 45.30 2.47 -17.31
C ASN A 261 43.77 2.46 -17.47
N ARG A 262 43.26 1.97 -18.61
CA ARG A 262 41.82 1.88 -18.85
C ARG A 262 41.13 0.88 -17.91
N VAL A 263 41.81 -0.22 -17.57
CA VAL A 263 41.30 -1.22 -16.61
C VAL A 263 41.28 -0.66 -15.19
N ILE A 264 42.34 0.05 -14.76
CA ILE A 264 42.40 0.69 -13.44
C ILE A 264 41.29 1.74 -13.28
N GLN A 265 41.08 2.59 -14.30
CA GLN A 265 40.02 3.60 -14.27
C GLN A 265 38.61 2.99 -14.24
N LYS A 266 38.39 1.84 -14.89
CA LYS A 266 37.10 1.11 -14.81
C LYS A 266 36.89 0.43 -13.46
N GLY A 267 37.95 -0.01 -12.78
CA GLY A 267 37.89 -0.56 -11.43
C GLY A 267 37.48 0.50 -10.41
N TYR A 268 38.14 1.66 -10.44
CA TYR A 268 37.88 2.76 -9.51
C TYR A 268 36.44 3.31 -9.57
N ARG A 269 35.79 3.31 -10.74
CA ARG A 269 34.38 3.75 -10.87
C ARG A 269 33.36 2.79 -10.25
N ARG A 270 33.73 1.53 -9.97
CA ARG A 270 32.84 0.55 -9.33
C ARG A 270 32.92 0.54 -7.80
N GLU A 271 33.94 1.14 -7.21
CA GLU A 271 34.08 1.26 -5.75
C GLU A 271 33.49 2.57 -5.20
N LEU A 272 33.12 3.51 -6.09
CA LEU A 272 32.54 4.82 -5.74
C LEU A 272 31.03 4.94 -6.03
N ALA A 273 30.39 3.88 -6.52
CA ALA A 273 28.95 3.79 -6.80
C ALA A 273 28.35 2.63 -5.99
#